data_AF-A0A2N6IQA9-F1
#
_entry.id   AF-A0A2N6IQA9-F1
#
_cell.length_a   1.000
_cell.length_b   1.000
_cell.length_c   1.000
_cell.angle_alpha   90.00
_cell.angle_beta   90.00
_cell.angle_gamma   90.00
#
_symmetry.space_group_name_H-M   'P 1'
#
loop_
_entity.id
_entity.type
_entity.pdbx_description
1 polymer ?
#
loop_
_entity_poly.entity_id
_entity_poly.type
_entity_poly.pdbx_seq_one_letter_code
_entity_poly.pdbx_strand_id
1 'polypeptide(L)'
;MPSSSLSALTPDLPRPQPASLADLFFSFTWLALQGFGGVLAVVQSEMVERKRWLTQEEFLEDWAVAQIMPGPNVVNLSLMVGGRYFGLRGALTALAGMLAVPLVIVLLLGVLYTRFGDNPHMAGALRGMAAVSAGMIAATGVKLAAALGKHPLPLWLTLSITVLGVLMVAILRWPLLYILLGLGGIACLLTYRKLSS
;
A
#
# COMPACT_ATOMS: atom_id res chain seq x y z
N MET A 1 39.26 -8.45 -30.83
CA MET A 1 38.32 -8.14 -29.74
C MET A 1 39.12 -7.82 -28.49
N PRO A 2 39.03 -6.58 -27.99
CA PRO A 2 38.82 -6.40 -26.55
C PRO A 2 37.85 -5.23 -26.29
N SER A 3 36.62 -5.53 -25.90
CA SER A 3 35.62 -4.53 -25.43
C SER A 3 35.14 -4.81 -24.00
N SER A 4 35.88 -5.61 -23.22
CA SER A 4 35.47 -6.10 -21.90
C SER A 4 36.02 -5.28 -20.70
N SER A 5 36.46 -4.03 -20.89
CA SER A 5 37.06 -3.23 -19.81
C SER A 5 36.34 -1.93 -19.43
N LEU A 6 35.20 -1.59 -20.03
CA LEU A 6 34.49 -0.32 -19.77
C LEU A 6 33.32 -0.41 -18.77
N SER A 7 32.94 -1.62 -18.33
CA SER A 7 31.83 -1.79 -17.36
C SER A 7 32.23 -1.69 -15.89
N ALA A 8 33.51 -1.50 -15.58
CA ALA A 8 34.05 -1.60 -14.22
C ALA A 8 34.30 -0.24 -13.52
N LEU A 9 33.84 0.89 -14.08
CA LEU A 9 34.16 2.23 -13.56
C LEU A 9 32.95 3.19 -13.52
N THR A 10 31.75 2.69 -13.22
CA THR A 10 30.78 3.56 -12.55
C THR A 10 31.00 3.39 -11.05
N PRO A 11 31.63 4.36 -10.35
CA PRO A 11 31.60 4.32 -8.90
C PRO A 11 30.12 4.30 -8.50
N ASP A 12 29.72 3.27 -7.74
CA ASP A 12 28.44 3.24 -7.04
C ASP A 12 28.42 4.51 -6.19
N LEU A 13 27.76 5.57 -6.69
CA LEU A 13 27.65 6.82 -5.97
C LEU A 13 27.03 6.50 -4.61
N PRO A 14 27.55 7.07 -3.50
CA PRO A 14 27.00 6.83 -2.18
C PRO A 14 25.49 7.09 -2.22
N ARG A 15 24.69 6.02 -2.05
CA ARG A 15 23.24 6.15 -2.09
C ARG A 15 22.80 7.03 -0.93
N PRO A 16 21.76 7.86 -1.10
CA PRO A 16 21.16 8.57 0.02
C PRO A 16 20.72 7.55 1.08
N GLN A 17 21.23 7.70 2.29
CA GLN A 17 20.81 6.92 3.45
C GLN A 17 20.00 7.85 4.37
N PRO A 18 19.17 7.31 5.28
CA PRO A 18 18.52 8.16 6.26
C PRO A 18 19.57 8.89 7.08
N ALA A 19 19.48 10.21 7.15
CA ALA A 19 20.52 11.03 7.77
C ALA A 19 20.63 10.83 9.28
N SER A 20 19.53 10.38 9.91
CA SER A 20 19.46 10.11 11.35
C SER A 20 18.28 9.22 11.70
N LEU A 21 18.25 8.73 12.94
CA LEU A 21 17.08 8.06 13.52
C LEU A 21 15.82 8.93 13.48
N ALA A 22 15.96 10.26 13.60
CA ALA A 22 14.82 11.18 13.50
C ALA A 22 14.26 11.24 12.06
N ASP A 23 15.12 11.30 11.05
CA ASP A 23 14.70 11.27 9.63
C ASP A 23 13.97 9.95 9.32
N LEU A 24 14.46 8.83 9.86
CA LEU A 24 13.79 7.54 9.78
C LEU A 24 12.39 7.59 10.43
N PHE A 25 12.30 8.08 11.67
CA PHE A 25 11.04 8.21 12.41
C PHE A 25 10.01 9.05 11.63
N PHE A 26 10.39 10.22 11.14
CA PHE A 26 9.50 11.12 10.42
C PHE A 26 9.10 10.55 9.05
N SER A 27 10.01 9.86 8.36
CA SER A 27 9.69 9.22 7.08
C SER A 27 8.67 8.11 7.24
N PHE A 28 8.81 7.24 8.25
CA PHE A 28 7.81 6.20 8.52
C PHE A 28 6.49 6.75 9.09
N THR A 29 6.56 7.83 9.88
CA THR A 29 5.37 8.58 10.29
C THR A 29 4.60 9.07 9.08
N TRP A 30 5.29 9.70 8.13
CA TRP A 30 4.69 10.24 6.92
C TRP A 30 4.06 9.14 6.06
N LEU A 31 4.76 8.01 5.89
CA LEU A 31 4.23 6.82 5.23
C LEU A 31 2.94 6.30 5.91
N ALA A 32 2.92 6.24 7.23
CA ALA A 32 1.75 5.78 7.97
C ALA A 32 0.52 6.67 7.75
N LEU A 33 0.71 7.97 7.60
CA LEU A 33 -0.37 8.93 7.34
C LEU A 33 -0.89 8.90 5.90
N GLN A 34 -0.10 8.39 4.96
CA GLN A 34 -0.43 8.34 3.53
C GLN A 34 -0.98 7.00 3.04
N GLY A 35 -1.18 6.03 3.93
CA GLY A 35 -1.58 4.66 3.58
C GLY A 35 -3.00 4.48 2.98
N PHE A 36 -3.69 5.55 2.59
CA PHE A 36 -5.05 5.46 2.06
C PHE A 36 -5.05 5.17 0.56
N GLY A 37 -5.67 4.06 0.16
CA GLY A 37 -6.00 3.79 -1.26
C GLY A 37 -4.86 3.28 -2.15
N GLY A 38 -3.72 2.86 -1.61
CA GLY A 38 -2.63 2.31 -2.42
C GLY A 38 -1.29 2.23 -1.71
N VAL A 39 -1.25 1.60 -0.53
CA VAL A 39 -0.08 1.62 0.37
C VAL A 39 1.21 1.20 -0.33
N LEU A 40 1.19 0.14 -1.14
CA LEU A 40 2.36 -0.34 -1.89
C LEU A 40 2.96 0.76 -2.76
N ALA A 41 2.14 1.45 -3.57
CA ALA A 41 2.60 2.50 -4.46
C ALA A 41 3.14 3.72 -3.68
N VAL A 42 2.51 4.04 -2.55
CA VAL A 42 2.97 5.12 -1.66
C VAL A 42 4.33 4.79 -1.07
N VAL A 43 4.50 3.59 -0.51
CA VAL A 43 5.78 3.17 0.08
C VAL A 43 6.86 3.06 -0.98
N GLN A 44 6.55 2.49 -2.15
CA GLN A 44 7.49 2.40 -3.27
C GLN A 44 7.95 3.79 -3.73
N SER A 45 7.01 4.71 -4.01
CA SER A 45 7.35 6.06 -4.48
C SER A 45 8.15 6.84 -3.44
N GLU A 46 7.83 6.70 -2.14
CA GLU A 46 8.60 7.38 -1.10
C GLU A 46 10.00 6.79 -0.95
N MET A 47 10.15 5.47 -0.88
CA MET A 47 11.43 4.82 -0.59
C MET A 47 12.36 4.71 -1.79
N VAL A 48 11.81 4.48 -3.00
CA VAL A 48 12.56 4.28 -4.24
C VAL A 48 12.71 5.59 -5.02
N GLU A 49 11.62 6.35 -5.22
CA GLU A 49 11.65 7.52 -6.11
C GLU A 49 12.09 8.80 -5.39
N ARG A 50 11.48 9.12 -4.23
CA ARG A 50 11.73 10.34 -3.46
C ARG A 50 13.01 10.24 -2.63
N LYS A 51 13.07 9.29 -1.70
CA LYS A 51 14.19 9.12 -0.75
C LYS A 51 15.37 8.38 -1.38
N ARG A 52 15.12 7.50 -2.36
CA ARG A 52 16.12 6.69 -3.06
C ARG A 52 16.99 5.85 -2.11
N TRP A 53 16.37 5.39 -1.02
CA TRP A 53 17.00 4.55 0.00
C TRP A 53 17.19 3.12 -0.52
N LEU A 54 16.24 2.64 -1.32
CA LEU A 54 16.20 1.30 -1.90
C LEU A 54 16.13 1.39 -3.42
N THR A 55 16.75 0.44 -4.11
CA THR A 55 16.43 0.23 -5.54
C THR A 55 15.07 -0.44 -5.70
N GLN A 56 14.57 -0.45 -6.93
CA GLN A 56 13.33 -1.14 -7.26
C GLN A 56 13.41 -2.64 -6.92
N GLU A 57 14.55 -3.27 -7.16
CA GLU A 57 14.79 -4.68 -6.87
C GLU A 57 14.83 -4.94 -5.36
N GLU A 58 15.62 -4.15 -4.61
CA GLU A 58 15.72 -4.28 -3.14
C GLU A 58 14.36 -4.09 -2.47
N PHE A 59 13.59 -3.10 -2.93
CA PHE A 59 12.24 -2.87 -2.43
C PHE A 59 11.32 -4.07 -2.67
N LEU A 60 11.38 -4.69 -3.86
CA LEU A 60 10.55 -5.85 -4.19
C LEU A 60 10.94 -7.08 -3.38
N GLU A 61 12.24 -7.29 -3.15
CA GLU A 61 12.75 -8.37 -2.28
C GLU A 61 12.27 -8.17 -0.83
N ASP A 62 12.50 -6.98 -0.26
CA ASP A 62 12.07 -6.66 1.10
C ASP A 62 10.54 -6.74 1.25
N TRP A 63 9.79 -6.30 0.23
CA TRP A 63 8.33 -6.42 0.20
C TRP A 63 7.85 -7.87 0.12
N ALA A 64 8.51 -8.71 -0.67
CA ALA A 64 8.18 -10.14 -0.77
C ALA A 64 8.43 -10.85 0.57
N VAL A 65 9.53 -10.54 1.25
CA VAL A 65 9.80 -11.06 2.60
C VAL A 65 8.75 -10.56 3.59
N ALA A 66 8.38 -9.29 3.53
CA ALA A 66 7.35 -8.71 4.40
C ALA A 66 5.97 -9.37 4.24
N GLN A 67 5.65 -9.91 3.06
CA GLN A 67 4.41 -10.68 2.81
C GLN A 67 4.44 -12.10 3.38
N ILE A 68 5.62 -12.70 3.52
CA ILE A 68 5.78 -14.05 4.11
C ILE A 68 5.75 -13.95 5.64
N MET A 69 6.22 -12.83 6.20
CA MET A 69 6.21 -12.59 7.64
C MET A 69 4.77 -12.41 8.17
N PRO A 70 4.44 -12.98 9.33
CA PRO A 70 3.13 -12.76 9.94
C PRO A 70 2.99 -11.30 10.39
N GLY A 71 1.87 -10.66 10.01
CA GLY A 71 1.55 -9.31 10.44
C GLY A 71 1.35 -8.32 9.27
N PRO A 72 1.25 -7.02 9.56
CA PRO A 72 1.05 -6.01 8.52
C PRO A 72 2.34 -5.79 7.70
N ASN A 73 2.28 -5.97 6.38
CA ASN A 73 3.45 -5.88 5.48
C ASN A 73 4.28 -4.59 5.69
N VAL A 74 3.63 -3.44 5.86
CA VAL A 74 4.33 -2.14 6.01
C VAL A 74 5.09 -2.05 7.35
N VAL A 75 4.57 -2.71 8.39
CA VAL A 75 5.23 -2.77 9.70
C VAL A 75 6.45 -3.69 9.63
N ASN A 76 6.33 -4.82 8.95
CA ASN A 76 7.47 -5.72 8.72
C ASN A 76 8.55 -5.01 7.88
N LEU A 77 8.14 -4.31 6.83
CA LEU A 77 9.06 -3.52 6.01
C LEU A 77 9.75 -2.41 6.82
N SER A 78 9.02 -1.70 7.70
CA SER A 78 9.64 -0.65 8.51
C SER A 78 10.70 -1.18 9.48
N LEU A 79 10.45 -2.37 10.06
CA LEU A 79 11.42 -3.09 10.88
C LEU A 79 12.66 -3.50 10.08
N MET A 80 12.47 -4.08 8.90
CA MET A 80 13.56 -4.53 8.04
C MET A 80 14.43 -3.35 7.57
N VAL A 81 13.80 -2.31 7.03
CA VAL A 81 14.50 -1.13 6.52
C VAL A 81 15.16 -0.34 7.66
N GLY A 82 14.48 -0.16 8.79
CA GLY A 82 15.08 0.47 9.96
C GLY A 82 16.24 -0.34 10.53
N GLY A 83 16.10 -1.67 10.57
CA GLY A 83 17.14 -2.62 10.97
C GLY A 83 18.38 -2.54 10.08
N ARG A 84 18.19 -2.38 8.77
CA ARG A 84 19.27 -2.30 7.77
C ARG A 84 20.18 -1.08 7.98
N TYR A 85 19.63 0.08 8.33
CA TYR A 85 20.42 1.31 8.44
C TYR A 85 21.03 1.57 9.83
N PHE A 86 20.30 1.27 10.92
CA PHE A 86 20.77 1.56 12.29
C PHE A 86 20.64 0.38 13.26
N GLY A 87 20.55 -0.85 12.74
CA GLY A 87 20.37 -2.05 13.55
C GLY A 87 19.08 -2.03 14.36
N LEU A 88 19.10 -2.64 15.54
CA LEU A 88 17.92 -2.75 16.41
C LEU A 88 17.32 -1.38 16.78
N ARG A 89 18.15 -0.35 16.96
CA ARG A 89 17.69 1.01 17.28
C ARG A 89 16.90 1.62 16.12
N GLY A 90 17.36 1.39 14.89
CA GLY A 90 16.65 1.83 13.69
C GLY A 90 15.33 1.10 13.50
N ALA A 91 15.31 -0.22 13.69
CA ALA A 91 14.08 -1.01 13.60
C ALA A 91 13.00 -0.51 14.58
N LEU A 92 13.38 -0.33 15.86
CA LEU A 92 12.46 0.19 16.87
C LEU A 92 12.01 1.62 16.58
N THR A 93 12.90 2.47 16.05
CA THR A 93 12.56 3.86 15.72
C THR A 93 11.62 3.95 14.52
N ALA A 94 11.86 3.14 13.48
CA ALA A 94 10.98 3.03 12.32
C ALA A 94 9.59 2.52 12.72
N LEU A 95 9.54 1.49 13.56
CA LEU A 95 8.30 0.96 14.12
C LEU A 95 7.56 2.02 14.95
N ALA A 96 8.29 2.73 15.82
CA ALA A 96 7.72 3.80 16.62
C ALA A 96 7.16 4.93 15.75
N GLY A 97 7.86 5.34 14.70
CA GLY A 97 7.35 6.34 13.74
C GLY A 97 6.08 5.86 13.04
N MET A 98 6.07 4.59 12.63
CA MET A 98 4.92 3.97 11.97
C MET A 98 3.67 3.93 12.85
N LEU A 99 3.82 3.76 14.16
CA LEU A 99 2.69 3.53 15.08
C LEU A 99 2.33 4.73 15.95
N ALA A 100 3.30 5.50 16.43
CA ALA A 100 3.10 6.49 17.47
C ALA A 100 2.15 7.62 17.03
N VAL A 101 2.40 8.23 15.87
CA VAL A 101 1.58 9.36 15.41
C VAL A 101 0.17 8.93 15.03
N PRO A 102 -0.05 7.85 14.23
CA PRO A 102 -1.41 7.37 13.98
C PRO A 102 -2.16 7.01 15.26
N LEU A 103 -1.49 6.37 16.23
CA LEU A 103 -2.09 6.03 17.52
C LEU A 103 -2.51 7.28 18.29
N VAL A 104 -1.65 8.30 18.37
CA VAL A 104 -1.96 9.57 19.03
C VAL A 104 -3.16 10.26 18.36
N ILE A 105 -3.22 10.27 17.02
CA ILE A 105 -4.35 10.85 16.28
C ILE A 105 -5.65 10.11 16.63
N VAL A 106 -5.65 8.77 16.58
CA VAL A 106 -6.84 7.97 16.89
C VAL A 106 -7.29 8.17 18.34
N LEU A 107 -6.35 8.19 19.30
CA LEU A 107 -6.66 8.44 20.70
C LEU A 107 -7.22 9.84 20.92
N LEU A 108 -6.63 10.85 20.29
CA LEU A 108 -7.11 12.23 20.37
C LEU A 108 -8.52 12.36 19.81
N LEU A 109 -8.79 11.74 18.66
CA LEU A 109 -10.14 11.66 18.09
C LEU A 109 -11.11 10.94 19.02
N GLY A 110 -10.68 9.86 19.67
CA GLY A 110 -11.50 9.13 20.65
C GLY A 110 -11.85 9.98 21.87
N VAL A 111 -10.89 10.71 22.43
CA VAL A 111 -11.13 11.64 23.56
C VAL A 111 -12.03 12.78 23.13
N LEU A 112 -11.81 13.36 21.95
CA LEU A 112 -12.65 14.43 21.42
C LEU A 112 -14.09 13.95 21.19
N TYR A 113 -14.25 12.72 20.71
CA TYR A 113 -15.56 12.10 20.53
C TYR A 113 -16.30 11.89 21.85
N THR A 114 -15.62 11.44 22.92
CA THR A 114 -16.28 11.28 24.23
C THR A 114 -16.70 12.61 24.87
N ARG A 115 -16.01 13.71 24.55
CA ARG A 115 -16.31 15.05 25.08
C ARG A 115 -17.36 15.82 24.29
N PHE A 116 -17.41 15.63 22.97
CA PHE A 116 -18.24 16.43 22.06
C PHE A 116 -19.15 15.58 21.16
N GLY A 117 -19.29 14.29 21.42
CA GLY A 117 -20.08 13.36 20.60
C GLY A 117 -21.55 13.75 20.45
N ASP A 118 -22.12 14.40 21.48
CA ASP A 118 -23.51 14.88 21.47
C ASP A 118 -23.71 16.16 20.64
N ASN A 119 -22.62 16.82 20.21
CA ASN A 119 -22.70 18.01 19.38
C ASN A 119 -22.93 17.61 17.90
N PRO A 120 -24.01 18.07 17.25
CA PRO A 120 -24.28 17.75 15.84
C PRO A 120 -23.15 18.14 14.88
N HIS A 121 -22.33 19.14 15.23
CA HIS A 121 -21.16 19.52 14.43
C HIS A 121 -20.05 18.44 14.44
N MET A 122 -19.83 17.74 15.57
CA MET A 122 -18.85 16.66 15.67
C MET A 122 -19.29 15.44 14.86
N ALA A 123 -20.56 15.07 14.97
CA ALA A 123 -21.15 14.00 14.16
C ALA A 123 -21.09 14.31 12.65
N GLY A 124 -21.30 15.59 12.27
CA GLY A 124 -21.13 16.06 10.90
C GLY A 124 -19.69 15.93 10.39
N ALA A 125 -18.70 16.36 11.19
CA ALA A 125 -17.29 16.24 10.85
C ALA A 125 -16.84 14.78 10.66
N LEU A 126 -17.24 13.88 11.58
CA LEU A 126 -16.97 12.44 11.46
C LEU A 126 -17.61 11.83 10.21
N ARG A 127 -18.86 12.17 9.90
CA ARG A 127 -19.52 11.75 8.66
C ARG A 127 -18.78 12.28 7.41
N GLY A 128 -18.31 13.52 7.45
CA GLY A 128 -17.50 14.10 6.38
C GLY A 128 -16.22 13.31 6.14
N MET A 129 -15.47 12.99 7.21
CA MET A 129 -14.27 12.15 7.11
C MET A 129 -14.57 10.75 6.57
N ALA A 130 -15.65 10.12 7.04
CA ALA A 130 -16.09 8.82 6.52
C ALA A 130 -16.45 8.89 5.03
N ALA A 131 -17.13 9.96 4.59
CA ALA A 131 -17.47 10.18 3.19
C ALA A 131 -16.23 10.40 2.31
N VAL A 132 -15.25 11.17 2.79
CA VAL A 132 -13.96 11.37 2.10
C VAL A 132 -13.20 10.05 1.96
N SER A 133 -13.11 9.26 3.05
CA SER A 133 -12.48 7.94 3.01
C SER A 133 -13.18 7.00 2.02
N ALA A 134 -14.52 6.97 2.03
CA ALA A 134 -15.30 6.18 1.08
C ALA A 134 -15.06 6.63 -0.37
N GLY A 135 -15.01 7.94 -0.61
CA GLY A 135 -14.69 8.51 -1.91
C GLY A 135 -13.28 8.17 -2.39
N MET A 136 -12.28 8.15 -1.49
CA MET A 136 -10.91 7.79 -1.82
C MET A 136 -10.78 6.29 -2.18
N ILE A 137 -11.46 5.42 -1.41
CA ILE A 137 -11.55 3.99 -1.72
C ILE A 137 -12.23 3.77 -3.08
N ALA A 138 -13.33 4.48 -3.34
CA ALA A 138 -14.04 4.44 -4.61
C ALA A 138 -13.14 4.92 -5.76
N ALA A 139 -12.39 6.01 -5.57
CA ALA A 139 -11.45 6.53 -6.57
C ALA A 139 -10.34 5.51 -6.90
N THR A 140 -9.77 4.84 -5.90
CA THR A 140 -8.83 3.73 -6.11
C THR A 140 -9.49 2.60 -6.89
N GLY A 141 -10.72 2.23 -6.53
CA GLY A 141 -11.50 1.22 -7.26
C GLY A 141 -11.71 1.58 -8.73
N VAL A 142 -12.07 2.84 -9.01
CA VAL A 142 -12.22 3.35 -10.38
C VAL A 142 -10.89 3.35 -11.13
N LYS A 143 -9.79 3.75 -10.49
CA LYS A 143 -8.45 3.72 -11.08
C LYS A 143 -8.03 2.30 -11.47
N LEU A 144 -8.33 1.32 -10.61
CA LEU A 144 -8.10 -0.10 -10.90
C LEU A 144 -9.03 -0.58 -12.03
N ALA A 145 -10.31 -0.19 -12.03
CA ALA A 145 -11.26 -0.51 -13.09
C ALA A 145 -10.83 0.07 -14.45
N ALA A 146 -10.26 1.28 -14.49
CA ALA A 146 -9.72 1.85 -15.72
C ALA A 146 -8.52 1.03 -16.27
N ALA A 147 -7.75 0.37 -15.40
CA ALA A 147 -6.66 -0.51 -15.83
C ALA A 147 -7.17 -1.80 -16.50
N LEU A 148 -8.42 -2.23 -16.24
CA LEU A 148 -9.03 -3.39 -16.91
C LEU A 148 -9.25 -3.16 -18.42
N GLY A 149 -9.32 -1.91 -18.89
CA GLY A 149 -9.44 -1.62 -20.33
C GLY A 149 -8.23 -2.09 -21.16
N LYS A 150 -7.09 -2.34 -20.50
CA LYS A 150 -5.87 -2.90 -21.12
C LYS A 150 -5.84 -4.44 -21.10
N HIS A 151 -6.86 -5.09 -20.55
CA HIS A 151 -6.91 -6.54 -20.40
C HIS A 151 -7.27 -7.20 -21.74
N PRO A 152 -6.66 -8.35 -22.12
CA PRO A 152 -6.91 -9.05 -23.38
C PRO A 152 -8.35 -9.62 -23.54
N LEU A 153 -9.20 -9.50 -22.52
CA LEU A 153 -10.59 -9.95 -22.55
C LEU A 153 -11.49 -8.87 -23.17
N PRO A 154 -12.61 -9.25 -23.80
CA PRO A 154 -13.54 -8.27 -24.36
C PRO A 154 -14.12 -7.40 -23.23
N LEU A 155 -14.09 -6.07 -23.42
CA LEU A 155 -14.41 -5.07 -22.39
C LEU A 155 -15.76 -5.33 -21.69
N TRP A 156 -16.77 -5.78 -22.45
CA TRP A 156 -18.09 -6.11 -21.90
C TRP A 156 -18.02 -7.25 -20.86
N LEU A 157 -17.25 -8.31 -21.13
CA LEU A 157 -17.13 -9.44 -20.20
C LEU A 157 -16.43 -9.02 -18.90
N THR A 158 -15.34 -8.25 -19.00
CA THR A 158 -14.60 -7.75 -17.83
C THR A 158 -15.46 -6.80 -17.00
N LEU A 159 -16.19 -5.89 -17.65
CA LEU A 159 -17.13 -4.97 -16.97
C LEU A 159 -18.25 -5.74 -16.26
N SER A 160 -18.76 -6.80 -16.89
CA SER A 160 -19.81 -7.65 -16.32
C SER A 160 -19.33 -8.33 -15.04
N ILE A 161 -18.13 -8.91 -15.07
CA ILE A 161 -17.49 -9.58 -13.92
C ILE A 161 -17.23 -8.58 -12.78
N THR A 162 -16.73 -7.38 -13.09
CA THR A 162 -16.51 -6.33 -12.08
C THR A 162 -17.82 -5.88 -11.44
N VAL A 163 -18.85 -5.61 -12.24
CA VAL A 163 -20.17 -5.20 -11.73
C VAL A 163 -20.79 -6.33 -10.88
N LEU A 164 -20.71 -7.58 -11.32
CA LEU A 164 -21.24 -8.72 -10.55
C LEU A 164 -20.50 -8.90 -9.22
N GLY A 165 -19.17 -8.77 -9.22
CA GLY A 165 -18.34 -8.87 -8.02
C GLY A 165 -18.65 -7.76 -7.02
N VAL A 166 -18.78 -6.50 -7.49
CA VAL A 166 -19.18 -5.38 -6.64
C VAL A 166 -20.59 -5.60 -6.08
N LEU A 167 -21.53 -6.09 -6.89
CA LEU A 167 -22.91 -6.35 -6.46
C LEU A 167 -22.98 -7.46 -5.40
N MET A 168 -22.23 -8.55 -5.59
CA MET A 168 -22.15 -9.67 -4.64
C MET A 168 -21.55 -9.24 -3.29
N VAL A 169 -20.51 -8.39 -3.30
CA VAL A 169 -19.91 -7.88 -2.05
C VAL A 169 -20.82 -6.84 -1.38
N ALA A 170 -21.35 -5.88 -2.15
CA ALA A 170 -22.09 -4.73 -1.63
C ALA A 170 -23.49 -5.09 -1.11
N ILE A 171 -24.18 -6.04 -1.77
CA ILE A 171 -25.56 -6.39 -1.44
C ILE A 171 -25.62 -7.69 -0.63
N LEU A 172 -24.84 -8.71 -1.02
CA LEU A 172 -24.97 -10.06 -0.46
C LEU A 172 -24.05 -10.32 0.74
N ARG A 173 -23.09 -9.42 1.03
CA ARG A 173 -22.07 -9.54 2.09
C ARG A 173 -21.39 -10.92 2.12
N TRP A 174 -21.26 -11.54 0.95
CA TRP A 174 -20.70 -12.88 0.86
C TRP A 174 -19.21 -12.88 1.21
N PRO A 175 -18.71 -13.96 1.86
CA PRO A 175 -17.29 -14.07 2.18
C PRO A 175 -16.45 -13.93 0.92
N LEU A 176 -15.46 -13.02 0.96
CA LEU A 176 -14.57 -12.70 -0.16
C LEU A 176 -13.94 -13.95 -0.80
N LEU A 177 -13.71 -15.00 -0.01
CA LEU A 177 -13.19 -16.29 -0.46
C LEU A 177 -14.04 -16.94 -1.56
N TYR A 178 -15.37 -16.94 -1.44
CA TYR A 178 -16.24 -17.57 -2.45
C TYR A 178 -16.30 -16.77 -3.75
N ILE A 179 -16.26 -15.44 -3.65
CA ILE A 179 -16.26 -14.56 -4.82
C ILE A 179 -14.91 -14.68 -5.56
N LEU A 180 -13.80 -14.77 -4.83
CA LEU A 180 -12.47 -14.93 -5.40
C LEU A 180 -12.29 -16.31 -6.07
N LEU A 181 -12.71 -17.39 -5.40
CA LEU A 181 -12.60 -18.74 -5.94
C LEU A 181 -13.55 -19.00 -7.11
N GLY A 182 -14.79 -18.50 -7.02
CA GLY A 182 -15.78 -18.66 -8.08
C GLY A 182 -15.54 -17.69 -9.24
N LEU A 183 -15.83 -16.41 -8.99
CA LEU A 183 -15.81 -15.38 -10.04
C LEU A 183 -14.39 -15.08 -10.52
N GLY A 184 -13.44 -14.96 -9.58
CA GLY A 184 -12.03 -14.75 -9.89
C GLY A 184 -11.39 -15.95 -10.61
N GLY A 185 -11.72 -17.18 -10.16
CA GLY A 185 -11.29 -18.41 -10.81
C GLY A 185 -11.78 -18.52 -12.27
N ILE A 186 -13.07 -18.27 -12.50
CA ILE A 186 -13.67 -18.28 -13.84
C ILE A 186 -13.06 -17.19 -14.74
N ALA A 187 -12.83 -15.98 -14.20
CA ALA A 187 -12.18 -14.90 -14.94
C ALA A 187 -10.74 -15.27 -15.35
N CYS A 188 -9.95 -15.86 -14.45
CA CYS A 188 -8.61 -16.36 -14.75
C CYS A 188 -8.63 -17.45 -15.82
N LEU A 189 -9.56 -18.41 -15.73
CA LEU A 189 -9.67 -19.53 -16.68
C LEU A 189 -10.04 -19.04 -18.09
N LEU A 190 -10.98 -18.11 -18.19
CA LEU A 190 -11.38 -17.51 -19.47
C LEU A 190 -10.25 -16.66 -20.07
N THR A 191 -9.47 -15.96 -19.23
CA THR A 191 -8.29 -15.22 -19.66
C THR A 191 -7.21 -16.15 -20.20
N TYR A 192 -6.92 -17.23 -19.48
CA TYR A 192 -5.90 -18.22 -19.86
C TYR A 192 -6.26 -18.91 -21.19
N ARG A 193 -7.53 -19.29 -21.38
CA ARG A 193 -8.01 -19.89 -22.64
C ARG A 193 -7.93 -18.95 -23.83
N LYS A 194 -8.11 -17.63 -23.61
CA LYS A 194 -8.05 -16.63 -24.69
C LYS A 194 -6.62 -16.20 -25.03
N LEU A 195 -5.68 -16.31 -24.09
CA LEU A 195 -4.25 -16.03 -24.32
C LEU A 195 -3.53 -17.23 -24.95
N SER A 196 -4.06 -18.45 -24.75
CA SER A 196 -3.56 -19.70 -25.33
C SER A 196 -4.10 -20.01 -26.73
N SER A 197 -4.97 -19.16 -27.30
CA SER A 197 -5.57 -19.31 -28.63
C SER A 197 -5.13 -18.19 -29.55
#